data_AF-A0A3D2B8X6-F1
#
_entry.id   AF-A0A3D2B8X6-F1
#
_cell.length_a   1.000
_cell.length_b   1.000
_cell.length_c   1.000
_cell.angle_alpha   90.00
_cell.angle_beta   90.00
_cell.angle_gamma   90.00
#
_symmetry.space_group_name_H-M   'P 1'
#
loop_
_entity.id
_entity.type
_entity.pdbx_description
1 polymer ?
#
loop_
_entity_poly.entity_id
_entity_poly.type
_entity_poly.pdbx_seq_one_letter_code
_entity_poly.pdbx_strand_id
1 'polypeptide(L)' 'FLAFHVALIDWLIAARPTVPEQALHEHNNTSYQQHIAIFNAIRSHDPDAAEEALQAHLTSVFATWHAFEQGKKRRK' A
#
# COMPACT_ATOMS: atom_id res chain seq x y z
N PHE A 1 -7.43 -10.43 -20.69
CA PHE A 1 -7.47 -9.31 -19.72
C PHE A 1 -6.62 -9.55 -18.45
N LEU A 2 -6.24 -10.80 -18.13
CA LEU A 2 -5.44 -11.16 -16.95
C LEU A 2 -3.92 -10.89 -17.09
N ALA A 3 -3.35 -11.01 -18.30
CA ALA A 3 -1.89 -10.95 -18.52
C ALA A 3 -1.26 -9.55 -18.32
N PHE A 4 -1.98 -8.48 -18.70
CA PHE A 4 -1.51 -7.11 -18.47
C PHE A 4 -1.47 -6.73 -16.99
N HIS A 5 -2.40 -7.26 -16.18
CA HIS A 5 -2.42 -7.03 -14.74
C HIS A 5 -1.23 -7.71 -14.05
N VAL A 6 -0.88 -8.93 -14.45
CA VAL A 6 0.27 -9.66 -13.88
C VAL A 6 1.59 -8.98 -14.23
N ALA A 7 1.80 -8.63 -15.52
CA ALA A 7 3.03 -7.96 -15.95
C ALA A 7 3.23 -6.58 -15.30
N LEU A 8 2.13 -5.84 -15.06
CA LEU A 8 2.17 -4.56 -14.34
C LEU A 8 2.54 -4.74 -12.86
N ILE A 9 1.98 -5.77 -12.21
CA ILE A 9 2.30 -6.12 -10.82
C ILE A 9 3.76 -6.55 -10.70
N ASP A 10 4.27 -7.38 -11.61
CA ASP A 10 5.66 -7.82 -11.63
C ASP A 10 6.63 -6.65 -11.84
N TRP A 11 6.31 -5.72 -12.74
CA TRP A 11 7.10 -4.51 -12.94
C TRP A 11 7.10 -3.59 -11.72
N LEU A 12 5.95 -3.42 -11.05
CA LEU A 12 5.84 -2.66 -9.81
C LEU A 12 6.61 -3.31 -8.64
N ILE A 13 6.59 -4.64 -8.55
CA ILE A 13 7.36 -5.39 -7.54
C ILE A 13 8.85 -5.22 -7.80
N ALA A 14 9.30 -5.38 -9.04
CA ALA A 14 10.70 -5.21 -9.43
C ALA A 14 11.21 -3.77 -9.28
N ALA A 15 10.33 -2.78 -9.43
CA ALA A 15 10.63 -1.37 -9.22
C ALA A 15 10.66 -0.97 -7.73
N ARG A 16 10.28 -1.87 -6.80
CA ARG A 16 10.32 -1.53 -5.38
C ARG A 16 11.76 -1.29 -4.94
N PRO A 17 11.99 -0.21 -4.19
CA PRO A 17 13.27 -0.01 -3.56
C PRO A 17 13.60 -1.16 -2.61
N THR A 18 14.88 -1.49 -2.49
CA THR A 18 15.40 -2.40 -1.47
C THR A 18 15.23 -1.74 -0.08
N VAL A 19 14.07 -1.94 0.51
CA VAL A 19 13.80 -1.67 1.92
C VAL A 19 14.28 -2.86 2.77
N PRO A 20 14.77 -2.63 4.00
CA PRO A 20 15.03 -3.71 4.94
C PRO A 20 13.79 -4.60 5.08
N GLU A 21 13.98 -5.91 5.00
CA GLU A 21 12.90 -6.91 4.99
C GLU A 21 11.92 -6.71 6.16
N GLN A 22 12.42 -6.41 7.35
CA GLN A 22 11.58 -6.16 8.54
C GLN A 22 10.66 -4.95 8.37
N ALA A 23 11.16 -3.83 7.85
CA ALA A 23 10.36 -2.63 7.60
C ALA A 23 9.34 -2.86 6.48
N LEU A 24 9.69 -3.67 5.48
CA LEU A 24 8.77 -4.08 4.41
C LEU A 24 7.66 -4.98 4.96
N HIS A 25 8.00 -5.96 5.80
CA HIS A 25 7.05 -6.86 6.43
C HIS A 25 6.05 -6.11 7.32
N GLU A 26 6.52 -5.17 8.13
CA GLU A 26 5.67 -4.36 9.00
C GLU A 26 4.71 -3.49 8.18
N HIS A 27 5.22 -2.81 7.14
CA HIS A 27 4.38 -2.02 6.24
C HIS A 27 3.35 -2.89 5.49
N ASN A 28 3.75 -4.05 4.99
CA ASN A 28 2.85 -4.98 4.31
C ASN A 28 1.75 -5.48 5.25
N ASN A 29 2.08 -5.75 6.53
CA ASN A 29 1.08 -6.13 7.52
C ASN A 29 0.08 -5.00 7.79
N THR A 30 0.54 -3.75 7.92
CA THR A 30 -0.34 -2.58 8.05
C THR A 30 -1.26 -2.44 6.84
N SER A 31 -0.72 -2.55 5.62
CA SER A 31 -1.52 -2.50 4.38
C SER A 31 -2.57 -3.60 4.33
N TYR A 32 -2.22 -4.82 4.78
CA TYR A 32 -3.14 -5.95 4.81
C TYR A 32 -4.30 -5.71 5.79
N GLN A 33 -4.03 -5.18 6.99
CA GLN A 33 -5.08 -4.85 7.95
C GLN A 33 -6.02 -3.75 7.43
N GLN A 34 -5.49 -2.76 6.71
CA GLN A 34 -6.30 -1.72 6.08
C GLN A 34 -7.22 -2.28 4.99
N HIS A 35 -6.75 -3.26 4.20
CA HIS A 35 -7.60 -3.96 3.23
C HIS A 35 -8.73 -4.73 3.90
N ILE A 36 -8.47 -5.38 5.04
CA ILE A 36 -9.52 -6.04 5.83
C ILE A 36 -10.57 -5.01 6.31
N ALA A 37 -10.14 -3.83 6.77
CA ALA A 37 -11.05 -2.78 7.22
C ALA A 37 -11.97 -2.29 6.09
N ILE A 38 -11.41 -2.00 4.91
CA ILE A 38 -12.18 -1.63 3.71
C ILE A 38 -13.18 -2.74 3.34
N PHE A 39 -12.72 -3.99 3.29
CA PHE A 39 -13.58 -5.13 2.96
C PHE A 39 -14.75 -5.27 3.93
N ASN A 40 -14.49 -5.13 5.23
CA ASN A 40 -15.54 -5.24 6.25
C ASN A 40 -16.56 -4.11 6.14
N ALA A 41 -16.14 -2.87 5.86
CA ALA A 41 -17.03 -1.73 5.67
C ALA A 41 -17.92 -1.91 4.42
N ILE A 42 -17.36 -2.40 3.32
CA ILE A 42 -18.12 -2.77 2.12
C ILE A 42 -19.13 -3.88 2.45
N ARG A 43 -18.69 -4.93 3.17
CA ARG A 43 -19.55 -6.05 3.57
C ARG A 43 -20.70 -5.64 4.48
N SER A 44 -20.51 -4.62 5.31
CA SER A 44 -21.58 -4.04 6.13
C SER A 44 -22.48 -3.06 5.36
N HIS A 45 -22.26 -2.87 4.06
CA HIS A 45 -22.96 -1.88 3.24
C HIS A 45 -22.88 -0.46 3.81
N ASP A 46 -21.74 -0.12 4.41
CA ASP A 46 -21.46 1.20 4.96
C ASP A 46 -20.51 1.95 4.00
N PRO A 47 -21.06 2.77 3.07
CA PRO A 47 -20.25 3.45 2.06
C PRO A 47 -19.34 4.53 2.67
N ASP A 48 -19.78 5.19 3.75
CA ASP A 48 -19.01 6.27 4.38
C ASP A 48 -17.81 5.68 5.12
N ALA A 49 -18.01 4.59 5.88
CA ALA A 49 -16.91 3.88 6.52
C ALA A 49 -15.93 3.27 5.51
N ALA A 50 -16.43 2.82 4.35
CA ALA A 50 -15.58 2.31 3.29
C ALA A 50 -14.73 3.41 2.65
N GLU A 51 -15.30 4.60 2.43
CA GLU A 51 -14.57 5.77 1.94
C GLU A 51 -13.49 6.22 2.93
N GLU A 52 -13.82 6.33 4.21
CA GLU A 52 -12.87 6.70 5.26
C GLU A 52 -11.70 5.71 5.33
N ALA A 53 -12.01 4.40 5.35
CA ALA A 53 -10.99 3.35 5.39
C ALA A 53 -10.10 3.37 4.14
N LEU A 54 -10.66 3.67 2.97
CA LEU A 54 -9.92 3.79 1.73
C LEU A 54 -9.01 5.02 1.73
N GLN A 55 -9.49 6.16 2.20
CA GLN A 55 -8.70 7.39 2.30
C GLN A 55 -7.55 7.23 3.29
N ALA A 56 -7.78 6.55 4.42
CA ALA A 56 -6.74 6.21 5.38
C ALA A 56 -5.67 5.30 4.75
N HIS A 57 -6.09 4.28 3.97
CA HIS A 57 -5.17 3.40 3.27
C HIS A 57 -4.29 4.16 2.25
N LEU A 58 -4.89 4.98 1.39
CA LEU A 58 -4.16 5.77 0.40
C LEU A 58 -3.16 6.72 1.07
N THR A 59 -3.56 7.39 2.15
CA THR A 59 -2.68 8.29 2.91
C THR A 59 -1.49 7.53 3.52
N SER A 60 -1.73 6.36 4.10
CA SER A 60 -0.71 5.51 4.72
C SER A 60 0.33 5.01 3.70
N VAL A 61 -0.13 4.50 2.55
CA VAL A 61 0.74 4.06 1.46
C VAL A 61 1.54 5.23 0.89
N PHE A 62 0.89 6.36 0.61
CA PHE A 62 1.53 7.55 0.05
C PHE A 62 2.60 8.13 0.98
N ALA A 63 2.29 8.29 2.27
CA ALA A 63 3.24 8.79 3.28
C ALA A 63 4.49 7.90 3.37
N THR A 64 4.31 6.58 3.29
CA THR A 64 5.42 5.62 3.32
C THR A 64 6.34 5.77 2.11
N TRP A 65 5.77 5.90 0.90
CA TRP A 65 6.53 6.11 -0.32
C TRP A 65 7.27 7.45 -0.34
N HIS A 66 6.63 8.52 0.10
CA HIS A 66 7.26 9.84 0.18
C HIS A 66 8.42 9.88 1.18
N ALA A 67 8.26 9.28 2.35
CA ALA A 67 9.33 9.16 3.34
C ALA A 67 10.51 8.37 2.78
N PHE A 68 10.23 7.30 2.03
CA PHE A 68 11.26 6.50 1.37
C PHE A 68 12.05 7.31 0.33
N GLU A 69 11.37 8.06 -0.55
CA GLU A 69 12.03 8.89 -1.57
C GLU A 69 12.94 9.98 -0.95
N GLN A 70 12.50 10.62 0.14
CA GLN A 70 13.31 11.61 0.85
C GLN A 70 14.56 11.00 1.49
N GLY A 71 14.44 9.78 2.04
CA GLY A 71 15.59 9.04 2.58
C GLY A 71 16.64 8.72 1.53
N LYS A 72 16.22 8.39 0.29
CA LYS A 72 17.13 8.15 -0.84
C LYS A 72 17.87 9.42 -1.28
N LYS A 73 17.19 10.57 -1.30
CA LYS A 73 17.81 11.86 -1.62
C LYS A 73 18.85 12.32 -0.59
N ARG A 74 18.64 12.03 0.70
CA ARG A 74 19.60 12.38 1.78
C ARG A 74 20.86 11.50 1.83
N ARG A 75 20.85 10.32 1.18
CA ARG A 75 21.99 9.38 1.13
C ARG A 75 22.84 9.52 -0.14
N LYS A 76 22.52 10.50 -1.00
CA LYS A 76 23.24 10.84 -2.22
C LYS A 76 24.05 12.11 -2.00
#